data_AF-S3ZQT7-F1
#
_entry.id   AF-S3ZQT7-F1
#
_cell.length_a   1.000
_cell.length_b   1.000
_cell.length_c   1.000
_cell.angle_alpha   90.00
_cell.angle_beta   90.00
_cell.angle_gamma   90.00
#
_symmetry.space_group_name_H-M   'P 1'
#
loop_
_entity.id
_entity.type
_entity.pdbx_description
1 polymer ?
#
loop_
_entity_poly.entity_id
_entity_poly.type
_entity_poly.pdbx_seq_one_letter_code
_entity_poly.pdbx_strand_id
1 'polypeptide(L)'
;MGFFDDLLLPEEPPGERTALVRLAPPGEDAARYAPPVDWFAPVLSSHLATAGAGPHVRVVMTGWSLWPRSATLHLSVFRTTRWRSADSTRQSGLRVGLLFSDGRRVTSLDAKEQRLLQWTGSDGRAHSTVTGQAVGLIPLDPGLDNSRRSTFKTDVDLYLAELPPPGIAHLVVEWPDEGVAETRTPIDTAALHAAAAQAVEVWPGLEPPDPAEQPGSFATIQMSGPPGFLAPPLSGHQRAALRHEEEERQRYVPRADWEGIGSEDWKDTSLIQVRLDAGAPPDARFGSEEATPLHRAAEHAAVGAVAALLAHGAEADPHDDEGHSPLWYAACNGDEDSVRRLIAAGADVWTPQTGLWSPGRLLLTTSLAPLVERLPGAMQLPAEEASAFREADALITAFGEQELHTEGLGICFVRGLTEDELIRRLGADPAQCPRADQEHAPFDLMDHQASLRYLGVTSVPGAPGGCVITQDGYMPDDDAVLRAISRGTAAYGIYFNPKGGTFGTLARDGDLVGREEIGLSPDESDPPAYWHFRFWQRRHAFPYGVDVLAYACAAAGLRISDGREALDHDIPRRWVELPPSLRR
;
A
#
# COMPACT_ATOMS: atom_id res chain seq x y z
N MET A 1 16.97 55.90 11.46
CA MET A 1 17.16 54.74 12.33
C MET A 1 15.79 54.24 12.75
N GLY A 2 15.15 53.52 11.84
CA GLY A 2 13.99 52.67 12.09
C GLY A 2 14.36 51.47 12.96
N PHE A 3 13.35 50.74 13.40
CA PHE A 3 13.47 49.65 14.38
C PHE A 3 14.39 48.51 13.90
N PHE A 4 14.53 48.31 12.58
CA PHE A 4 15.32 47.26 11.94
C PHE A 4 16.64 47.73 11.28
N ASP A 5 16.96 49.04 11.31
CA ASP A 5 18.04 49.65 10.50
C ASP A 5 19.46 49.16 10.83
N ASP A 6 19.71 48.67 12.06
CA ASP A 6 21.05 48.26 12.53
C ASP A 6 21.40 46.79 12.24
N LEU A 7 20.50 46.02 11.60
CA LEU A 7 20.56 44.55 11.56
C LEU A 7 20.74 43.93 10.15
N LEU A 8 21.03 44.73 9.11
CA LEU A 8 21.06 44.27 7.71
C LEU A 8 22.49 44.23 7.11
N LEU A 9 22.93 43.06 6.64
CA LEU A 9 24.04 42.87 5.68
C LEU A 9 23.56 41.95 4.53
N PRO A 10 24.09 42.06 3.29
CA PRO A 10 23.45 41.51 2.09
C PRO A 10 23.75 40.01 1.80
N GLU A 11 22.68 39.32 1.36
CA GLU A 11 22.53 38.11 0.50
C GLU A 11 23.15 36.75 0.94
N GLU A 12 22.60 35.54 0.68
CA GLU A 12 21.28 35.04 0.21
C GLU A 12 21.07 33.57 0.71
N PRO A 13 19.89 32.99 1.04
CA PRO A 13 19.69 31.58 0.64
C PRO A 13 18.27 31.22 0.15
N PRO A 14 18.10 30.10 -0.58
CA PRO A 14 16.83 29.39 -0.69
C PRO A 14 16.82 28.12 0.19
N GLY A 15 15.64 27.86 0.77
CA GLY A 15 15.28 26.63 1.46
C GLY A 15 13.85 26.77 1.99
N GLU A 16 12.95 25.93 1.49
CA GLU A 16 11.51 25.91 1.80
C GLU A 16 11.23 25.73 3.30
N ARG A 17 10.16 26.38 3.84
CA ARG A 17 9.37 25.94 5.01
C ARG A 17 8.25 26.92 5.38
N THR A 18 7.22 26.40 6.05
CA THR A 18 6.33 27.18 6.92
C THR A 18 7.14 27.71 8.11
N ALA A 19 7.13 29.01 8.37
CA ALA A 19 8.02 29.62 9.35
C ALA A 19 7.37 29.70 10.74
N LEU A 20 7.67 28.74 11.62
CA LEU A 20 7.64 28.99 13.06
C LEU A 20 8.88 29.81 13.39
N VAL A 21 8.71 31.10 13.69
CA VAL A 21 9.85 31.98 13.98
C VAL A 21 9.99 32.17 15.47
N ARG A 22 11.15 31.77 15.99
CA ARG A 22 11.49 31.88 17.40
C ARG A 22 12.15 33.22 17.68
N LEU A 23 11.58 33.98 18.60
CA LEU A 23 12.11 35.26 19.08
C LEU A 23 12.88 34.98 20.40
N ALA A 24 14.22 34.86 20.38
CA ALA A 24 14.99 34.57 21.61
C ALA A 24 16.47 35.03 21.57
N PRO A 25 17.07 35.45 22.71
CA PRO A 25 18.52 35.69 22.86
C PRO A 25 19.34 34.36 22.92
N PRO A 26 20.66 34.37 22.64
CA PRO A 26 21.44 33.14 22.37
C PRO A 26 21.97 32.38 23.61
N GLY A 27 21.77 31.03 23.62
CA GLY A 27 22.45 29.96 24.42
C GLY A 27 22.14 29.90 25.93
N GLU A 28 22.10 28.77 26.66
CA GLU A 28 22.37 27.32 26.47
C GLU A 28 21.16 26.53 27.03
N ASP A 29 20.54 25.65 26.24
CA ASP A 29 19.71 24.48 26.65
C ASP A 29 18.61 24.19 25.59
N ALA A 30 18.91 23.24 24.70
CA ALA A 30 18.06 22.79 23.58
C ALA A 30 16.69 22.17 23.97
N ALA A 31 16.35 22.10 25.25
CA ALA A 31 15.15 21.40 25.75
C ALA A 31 14.00 22.34 26.22
N ARG A 32 14.07 23.67 26.04
CA ARG A 32 13.00 24.62 26.44
C ARG A 32 12.18 25.20 25.28
N TYR A 33 12.24 24.61 24.08
CA TYR A 33 12.01 25.34 22.83
C TYR A 33 10.72 25.07 22.06
N ALA A 34 9.68 24.54 22.70
CA ALA A 34 8.35 24.41 22.12
C ALA A 34 7.28 24.88 23.12
N PRO A 35 6.08 25.29 22.66
CA PRO A 35 4.97 25.52 23.56
C PRO A 35 4.67 24.24 24.37
N PRO A 36 4.39 24.33 25.68
CA PRO A 36 4.22 23.15 26.55
C PRO A 36 2.84 22.49 26.35
N VAL A 37 2.56 22.05 25.12
CA VAL A 37 1.26 21.50 24.69
C VAL A 37 0.92 20.18 25.35
N ASP A 38 1.93 19.43 25.80
CA ASP A 38 1.74 18.12 26.44
C ASP A 38 1.35 18.25 27.92
N TRP A 39 1.49 19.44 28.50
CA TRP A 39 1.29 19.69 29.93
C TRP A 39 0.20 20.71 30.23
N PHE A 40 -0.02 21.66 29.32
CA PHE A 40 -0.99 22.73 29.48
C PHE A 40 -1.85 22.90 28.23
N ALA A 41 -3.17 22.89 28.43
CA ALA A 41 -4.12 23.42 27.47
C ALA A 41 -4.01 24.96 27.49
N PRO A 42 -3.62 25.59 26.38
CA PRO A 42 -3.38 27.03 26.37
C PRO A 42 -4.70 27.81 26.43
N VAL A 43 -4.63 29.12 26.63
CA VAL A 43 -5.77 30.01 26.40
C VAL A 43 -5.68 30.60 25.00
N LEU A 44 -6.74 30.42 24.22
CA LEU A 44 -6.91 31.11 22.95
C LEU A 44 -7.50 32.49 23.17
N SER A 45 -6.77 33.51 22.76
CA SER A 45 -7.26 34.88 22.76
C SER A 45 -7.31 35.41 21.33
N SER A 46 -8.53 35.60 20.80
CA SER A 46 -8.71 36.22 19.49
C SER A 46 -8.45 37.72 19.61
N HIS A 47 -7.51 38.22 18.81
CA HIS A 47 -7.23 39.65 18.74
C HIS A 47 -7.03 40.02 17.28
N LEU A 48 -8.12 40.46 16.64
CA LEU A 48 -8.10 40.83 15.25
C LEU A 48 -7.68 42.28 15.09
N ALA A 49 -6.47 42.52 14.57
CA ALA A 49 -5.99 43.86 14.27
C ALA A 49 -5.12 43.86 13.01
N THR A 50 -5.25 44.89 12.17
CA THR A 50 -4.32 45.08 11.05
C THR A 50 -2.96 45.48 11.63
N ALA A 51 -2.00 44.57 11.54
CA ALA A 51 -0.64 44.77 12.01
C ALA A 51 0.23 45.46 10.96
N GLY A 52 -0.08 45.31 9.66
CA GLY A 52 0.65 45.94 8.56
C GLY A 52 -0.18 46.03 7.29
N ALA A 53 0.05 47.06 6.47
CA ALA A 53 -0.75 47.36 5.29
C ALA A 53 0.12 47.88 4.14
N GLY A 54 0.08 47.18 3.00
CA GLY A 54 0.67 47.60 1.73
C GLY A 54 -0.40 47.70 0.62
N PRO A 55 0.00 48.03 -0.62
CA PRO A 55 -0.92 48.16 -1.76
C PRO A 55 -1.64 46.85 -2.11
N HIS A 56 -0.93 45.72 -1.99
CA HIS A 56 -1.45 44.40 -2.33
C HIS A 56 -1.41 43.39 -1.19
N VAL A 57 -0.91 43.80 -0.01
CA VAL A 57 -0.70 42.95 1.16
C VAL A 57 -1.39 43.52 2.39
N ARG A 58 -1.98 42.66 3.20
CA ARG A 58 -2.48 42.96 4.54
C ARG A 58 -1.92 41.94 5.52
N VAL A 59 -1.23 42.41 6.54
CA VAL A 59 -0.79 41.59 7.67
C VAL A 59 -1.77 41.83 8.81
N VAL A 60 -2.42 40.77 9.25
CA VAL A 60 -3.48 40.81 10.26
C VAL A 60 -3.04 39.97 11.44
N MET A 61 -2.94 40.56 12.63
CA MET A 61 -2.89 39.79 13.87
C MET A 61 -4.24 39.12 14.05
N THR A 62 -4.25 37.81 14.27
CA THR A 62 -5.47 37.02 14.43
C THR A 62 -5.70 36.60 15.88
N GLY A 63 -4.64 36.47 16.68
CA GLY A 63 -4.75 36.18 18.10
C GLY A 63 -3.49 35.65 18.74
N TRP A 64 -3.66 35.07 19.92
CA TRP A 64 -2.61 34.49 20.75
C TRP A 64 -3.02 33.11 21.26
N SER A 65 -2.04 32.22 21.35
CA SER A 65 -2.09 31.04 22.22
C SER A 65 -1.22 31.31 23.44
N LEU A 66 -1.78 31.18 24.65
CA LEU A 66 -1.13 31.60 25.89
C LEU A 66 -0.97 30.44 26.86
N TRP A 67 0.25 30.23 27.33
CA TRP A 67 0.61 29.26 28.38
C TRP A 67 1.09 30.02 29.61
N PRO A 68 1.20 29.38 30.81
CA PRO A 68 1.55 30.08 32.04
C PRO A 68 2.86 30.88 31.98
N ARG A 69 3.79 30.49 31.09
CA ARG A 69 5.11 31.12 30.96
C ARG A 69 5.49 31.53 29.55
N SER A 70 4.76 31.11 28.53
CA SER A 70 5.11 31.31 27.12
C SER A 70 3.88 31.66 26.28
N ALA A 71 4.10 32.16 25.06
CA ALA A 71 3.02 32.58 24.19
C ALA A 71 3.37 32.37 22.71
N THR A 72 2.36 32.14 21.88
CA THR A 72 2.47 32.19 20.42
C THR A 72 1.57 33.29 19.89
N LEU A 73 2.14 34.21 19.11
CA LEU A 73 1.41 35.24 18.37
C LEU A 73 1.07 34.71 16.98
N HIS A 74 -0.21 34.79 16.62
CA HIS A 74 -0.73 34.36 15.32
C HIS A 74 -0.96 35.57 14.41
N LEU A 75 -0.36 35.53 13.23
CA LEU A 75 -0.56 36.50 12.15
C LEU A 75 -1.07 35.78 10.89
N SER A 76 -1.91 36.46 10.12
CA SER A 76 -2.32 36.06 8.78
C SER A 76 -1.94 37.16 7.80
N VAL A 77 -1.18 36.78 6.78
CA VAL A 77 -0.79 37.64 5.67
C VAL A 77 -1.69 37.34 4.49
N PHE A 78 -2.52 38.32 4.12
CA PHE A 78 -3.37 38.26 2.94
C PHE A 78 -2.74 39.02 1.78
N ARG A 79 -2.85 38.46 0.58
CA ARG A 79 -2.40 39.08 -0.67
C ARG A 79 -3.55 39.18 -1.65
N THR A 80 -3.58 40.23 -2.46
CA THR A 80 -4.59 40.41 -3.51
C THR A 80 -4.15 39.89 -4.88
N THR A 81 -2.85 39.67 -5.06
CA THR A 81 -2.25 39.17 -6.30
C THR A 81 -1.33 37.99 -6.02
N ARG A 82 -1.35 36.99 -6.91
CA ARG A 82 -0.44 35.85 -6.87
C ARG A 82 0.91 36.28 -7.44
N TRP A 83 1.84 36.66 -6.58
CA TRP A 83 3.23 36.87 -6.98
C TRP A 83 3.96 35.53 -6.97
N ARG A 84 4.39 35.07 -8.14
CA ARG A 84 5.57 34.20 -8.28
C ARG A 84 6.69 35.17 -8.60
N SER A 85 7.69 35.33 -7.73
CA SER A 85 8.83 36.17 -8.10
C SER A 85 9.46 35.61 -9.39
N ALA A 86 9.45 36.39 -10.47
CA ALA A 86 10.13 36.02 -11.72
C ALA A 86 11.66 36.18 -11.62
N ASP A 87 12.12 36.81 -10.54
CA ASP A 87 13.51 37.08 -10.26
C ASP A 87 13.87 36.35 -8.95
N SER A 88 14.54 35.20 -9.08
CA SER A 88 14.95 34.37 -7.94
C SER A 88 16.01 35.04 -7.05
N THR A 89 16.49 36.22 -7.44
CA THR A 89 17.52 37.02 -6.76
C THR A 89 16.93 38.09 -5.82
N ARG A 90 15.61 38.32 -5.83
CA ARG A 90 14.97 39.30 -4.92
C ARG A 90 14.67 38.67 -3.55
N GLN A 91 15.53 38.96 -2.57
CA GLN A 91 15.30 38.59 -1.18
C GLN A 91 14.29 39.52 -0.49
N SER A 92 13.03 39.10 -0.48
CA SER A 92 11.95 39.82 0.17
C SER A 92 11.26 38.96 1.21
N GLY A 93 11.08 39.48 2.43
CA GLY A 93 10.37 38.77 3.50
C GLY A 93 9.78 39.70 4.54
N LEU A 94 8.72 39.21 5.20
CA LEU A 94 8.08 39.93 6.29
C LEU A 94 9.03 40.00 7.48
N ARG A 95 9.20 41.19 8.05
CA ARG A 95 9.94 41.42 9.30
C ARG A 95 8.95 41.68 10.41
N VAL A 96 9.15 40.99 11.53
CA VAL A 96 8.31 41.15 12.71
C VAL A 96 9.19 41.27 13.95
N GLY A 97 8.82 42.17 14.86
CA GLY A 97 9.44 42.24 16.17
C GLY A 97 8.49 42.75 17.24
N LEU A 98 8.91 42.62 18.49
CA LEU A 98 8.24 43.16 19.66
C LEU A 98 9.18 44.15 20.35
N LEU A 99 8.67 45.36 20.58
CA LEU A 99 9.32 46.37 21.43
C LEU A 99 8.61 46.42 22.77
N PHE A 100 9.32 46.08 23.84
CA PHE A 100 8.78 46.09 25.19
C PHE A 100 8.93 47.47 25.84
N SER A 101 8.08 47.75 26.83
CA SER A 101 8.09 49.02 27.57
C SER A 101 9.36 49.28 28.36
N ASP A 102 10.13 48.23 28.67
CA ASP A 102 11.44 48.33 29.33
C ASP A 102 12.59 48.61 28.35
N GLY A 103 12.29 48.82 27.07
CA GLY A 103 13.26 49.13 26.02
C GLY A 103 13.93 47.90 25.40
N ARG A 104 13.66 46.69 25.90
CA ARG A 104 14.10 45.46 25.23
C ARG A 104 13.33 45.29 23.92
N ARG A 105 14.02 44.83 22.87
CA ARG A 105 13.42 44.45 21.59
C ARG A 105 13.76 43.01 21.26
N VAL A 106 12.83 42.31 20.62
CA VAL A 106 13.09 41.00 20.02
C VAL A 106 12.55 41.02 18.61
N THR A 107 13.36 40.57 17.66
CA THR A 107 13.07 40.67 16.23
C THR A 107 13.25 39.32 15.54
N SER A 108 12.54 39.12 14.43
CA SER A 108 12.72 37.94 13.59
C SER A 108 14.18 37.81 13.13
N LEU A 109 14.90 38.93 13.00
CA LEU A 109 16.30 39.05 12.60
C LEU A 109 17.31 38.67 13.70
N ASP A 110 16.89 38.42 14.94
CA ASP A 110 17.80 38.13 16.05
C ASP A 110 18.38 36.70 16.00
N ALA A 111 17.82 35.83 15.16
CA ALA A 111 18.31 34.47 14.95
C ALA A 111 19.56 34.45 14.04
N LYS A 112 20.58 33.68 14.44
CA LYS A 112 21.81 33.47 13.65
C LYS A 112 21.90 32.03 13.16
N GLU A 113 22.19 31.82 11.88
CA GLU A 113 22.55 30.50 11.33
C GLU A 113 24.06 30.41 11.11
N GLN A 114 24.63 29.24 11.43
CA GLN A 114 26.02 28.89 11.13
C GLN A 114 26.13 28.48 9.67
N ARG A 115 26.91 29.21 8.88
CA ARG A 115 26.93 29.03 7.44
C ARG A 115 28.34 28.84 6.88
N LEU A 116 28.48 27.84 6.02
CA LEU A 116 29.73 27.53 5.33
C LEU A 116 29.93 28.51 4.16
N LEU A 117 30.83 29.47 4.33
CA LEU A 117 31.35 30.34 3.29
C LEU A 117 32.44 29.61 2.53
N GLN A 118 32.29 29.45 1.21
CA GLN A 118 33.33 28.93 0.33
C GLN A 118 33.86 30.04 -0.57
N TRP A 119 35.17 30.18 -0.66
CA TRP A 119 35.80 31.13 -1.58
C TRP A 119 37.08 30.52 -2.16
N THR A 120 37.45 30.94 -3.37
CA THR A 120 38.69 30.49 -3.99
C THR A 120 39.82 31.45 -3.63
N GLY A 121 40.89 30.93 -3.04
CA GLY A 121 42.10 31.68 -2.72
C GLY A 121 42.80 32.17 -3.98
N SER A 122 43.69 33.15 -3.83
CA SER A 122 44.51 33.65 -4.94
C SER A 122 45.46 32.60 -5.54
N ASP A 123 45.61 31.45 -4.87
CA ASP A 123 46.31 30.25 -5.32
C ASP A 123 45.41 29.30 -6.15
N GLY A 124 44.15 29.68 -6.40
CA GLY A 124 43.17 28.91 -7.17
C GLY A 124 42.54 27.75 -6.40
N ARG A 125 42.78 27.63 -5.09
CA ARG A 125 42.21 26.55 -4.25
C ARG A 125 40.94 27.02 -3.54
N ALA A 126 39.92 26.17 -3.49
CA ALA A 126 38.69 26.45 -2.76
C ALA A 126 38.93 26.29 -1.25
N HIS A 127 38.67 27.35 -0.49
CA HIS A 127 38.66 27.39 0.97
C HIS A 127 37.22 27.44 1.47
N SER A 128 36.98 26.90 2.66
CA SER A 128 35.68 26.97 3.32
C SER A 128 35.80 27.33 4.79
N THR A 129 34.97 28.24 5.30
CA THR A 129 34.89 28.62 6.73
C THR A 129 33.44 28.73 7.17
N VAL A 130 33.15 28.56 8.47
CA VAL A 130 31.77 28.67 9.00
C VAL A 130 31.62 29.98 9.76
N THR A 131 30.62 30.80 9.42
CA THR A 131 30.31 32.06 10.12
C THR A 131 28.84 32.14 10.51
N GLY A 132 28.54 32.78 11.64
CA GLY A 132 27.17 33.01 12.10
C GLY A 132 26.57 34.27 11.45
N GLN A 133 25.53 34.14 10.63
CA GLN A 133 24.83 35.26 9.97
C GLN A 133 23.38 35.38 10.44
N ALA A 134 22.85 36.61 10.50
CA ALA A 134 21.43 36.87 10.79
C ALA A 134 20.59 36.63 9.52
N VAL A 135 19.61 35.70 9.56
CA VAL A 135 18.84 35.27 8.36
C VAL A 135 17.31 35.37 8.56
N GLY A 136 16.86 36.15 9.54
CA GLY A 136 15.49 36.14 10.07
C GLY A 136 14.36 36.74 9.23
N LEU A 137 14.46 36.75 7.90
CA LEU A 137 13.34 37.14 7.03
C LEU A 137 12.31 36.02 7.00
N ILE A 138 11.02 36.34 7.11
CA ILE A 138 9.95 35.36 6.99
C ILE A 138 9.57 35.24 5.50
N PRO A 139 10.00 34.18 4.78
CA PRO A 139 9.66 34.00 3.38
C PRO A 139 8.20 33.57 3.27
N LEU A 140 7.47 34.12 2.30
CA LEU A 140 6.02 33.92 2.18
C LEU A 140 5.59 33.51 0.75
N ASP A 141 6.51 33.02 -0.08
CA ASP A 141 6.22 32.46 -1.41
C ASP A 141 6.15 30.91 -1.32
N PRO A 142 5.06 30.24 -1.72
CA PRO A 142 4.86 28.80 -1.52
C PRO A 142 5.57 27.96 -2.60
N GLY A 143 6.87 28.19 -2.80
CA GLY A 143 7.69 27.41 -3.71
C GLY A 143 7.54 25.91 -3.47
N LEU A 144 6.95 25.24 -4.45
CA LEU A 144 7.06 23.80 -4.73
C LEU A 144 6.58 22.82 -3.65
N ASP A 145 5.32 22.87 -3.24
CA ASP A 145 4.67 21.61 -2.86
C ASP A 145 3.14 21.53 -3.08
N ASN A 146 2.69 20.36 -3.55
CA ASN A 146 1.36 20.09 -4.12
C ASN A 146 0.30 19.72 -3.05
N SER A 147 0.23 20.47 -1.94
CA SER A 147 -0.87 20.29 -0.99
C SER A 147 -1.50 21.62 -0.52
N ARG A 148 -2.55 22.02 -1.26
CA ARG A 148 -3.68 22.89 -0.85
C ARG A 148 -3.37 24.08 0.11
N ARG A 149 -2.30 24.84 -0.11
CA ARG A 149 -2.11 26.14 0.57
C ARG A 149 -2.71 27.29 -0.25
N SER A 150 -3.39 28.22 0.43
CA SER A 150 -3.98 29.39 -0.23
C SER A 150 -2.88 30.28 -0.80
N THR A 151 -2.90 30.55 -2.10
CA THR A 151 -1.96 31.50 -2.74
C THR A 151 -2.20 32.96 -2.33
N PHE A 152 -3.25 33.23 -1.56
CA PHE A 152 -3.70 34.56 -1.15
C PHE A 152 -3.69 34.75 0.36
N LYS A 153 -3.42 33.71 1.15
CA LYS A 153 -3.35 33.78 2.62
C LYS A 153 -2.24 32.88 3.14
N THR A 154 -1.33 33.45 3.92
CA THR A 154 -0.28 32.72 4.62
C THR A 154 -0.37 33.00 6.11
N ASP A 155 -0.46 31.96 6.93
CA ASP A 155 -0.46 32.08 8.39
C ASP A 155 0.98 31.99 8.92
N VAL A 156 1.30 32.83 9.91
CA VAL A 156 2.63 33.00 10.52
C VAL A 156 2.49 32.96 12.03
N ASP A 157 3.17 32.01 12.66
CA ASP A 157 3.15 31.80 14.11
C ASP A 157 4.50 32.16 14.72
N LEU A 158 4.48 33.05 15.70
CA LEU A 158 5.68 33.58 16.36
C LEU A 158 5.71 33.11 17.81
N TYR A 159 6.66 32.25 18.15
CA TYR A 159 6.78 31.70 19.51
C TYR A 159 7.66 32.57 20.40
N LEU A 160 7.13 32.91 21.57
CA LEU A 160 7.79 33.59 22.67
C LEU A 160 7.99 32.59 23.81
N ALA A 161 9.24 32.27 24.11
CA ALA A 161 9.58 31.36 25.21
C ALA A 161 9.22 31.93 26.60
N GLU A 162 9.05 33.26 26.68
CA GLU A 162 8.64 33.98 27.87
C GLU A 162 7.50 34.95 27.53
N LEU A 163 6.55 35.13 28.47
CA LEU A 163 5.54 36.17 28.34
C LEU A 163 6.20 37.56 28.29
N PRO A 164 5.72 38.48 27.44
CA PRO A 164 6.19 39.87 27.43
C PRO A 164 6.17 40.49 28.83
N PRO A 165 7.16 41.30 29.22
CA PRO A 165 7.14 41.97 30.52
C PRO A 165 5.88 42.83 30.70
N PRO A 166 5.42 43.03 31.95
CA PRO A 166 4.25 43.87 32.24
C PRO A 166 4.42 45.30 31.70
N GLY A 167 3.44 45.78 30.94
CA GLY A 167 3.44 47.10 30.32
C GLY A 167 2.79 47.12 28.94
N ILE A 168 3.06 48.15 28.15
CA ILE A 168 2.62 48.19 26.74
C ILE A 168 3.77 47.71 25.87
N ALA A 169 3.57 46.57 25.20
CA ALA A 169 4.45 46.13 24.13
C ALA A 169 3.93 46.67 22.78
N HIS A 170 4.82 46.85 21.81
CA HIS A 170 4.44 47.20 20.44
C HIS A 170 4.88 46.10 19.50
N LEU A 171 3.93 45.50 18.78
CA LEU A 171 4.21 44.68 17.62
C LEU A 171 4.66 45.58 16.48
N VAL A 172 5.88 45.37 16.02
CA VAL A 172 6.48 46.10 14.91
C VAL A 172 6.51 45.20 13.69
N VAL A 173 5.86 45.63 12.60
CA VAL A 173 5.83 44.90 11.34
C VAL A 173 6.34 45.79 10.22
N GLU A 174 7.20 45.25 9.36
CA GLU A 174 7.72 45.94 8.18
C GLU A 174 7.87 44.95 7.02
N TRP A 175 7.55 45.40 5.81
CA TRP A 175 7.86 44.68 4.58
C TRP A 175 8.04 45.66 3.41
N PRO A 176 9.25 46.19 3.22
CA PRO A 176 9.49 47.30 2.29
C PRO A 176 9.14 46.96 0.83
N ASP A 177 9.48 45.77 0.35
CA ASP A 177 9.29 45.41 -1.07
C ASP A 177 7.81 45.21 -1.43
N GLU A 178 6.97 44.83 -0.46
CA GLU A 178 5.51 44.74 -0.62
C GLU A 178 4.80 46.07 -0.27
N GLY A 179 5.58 47.13 -0.05
CA GLY A 179 5.09 48.47 0.27
C GLY A 179 4.47 48.59 1.67
N VAL A 180 4.78 47.68 2.59
CA VAL A 180 4.36 47.75 3.99
C VAL A 180 5.43 48.51 4.78
N ALA A 181 5.15 49.76 5.12
CA ALA A 181 6.04 50.55 5.98
C ALA A 181 6.09 49.99 7.41
N GLU A 182 7.12 50.39 8.19
CA GLU A 182 7.19 50.05 9.62
C GLU A 182 5.91 50.54 10.33
N THR A 183 5.23 49.61 10.97
CA THR A 183 3.97 49.82 11.69
C THR A 183 4.15 49.39 13.14
N ARG A 184 3.42 50.02 14.06
CA ARG A 184 3.49 49.72 15.50
C ARG A 184 2.09 49.51 16.06
N THR A 185 1.77 48.27 16.41
CA THR A 185 0.48 47.90 16.99
C THR A 185 0.65 47.68 18.49
N PRO A 186 -0.06 48.43 19.36
CA PRO A 186 0.05 48.26 20.81
C PRO A 186 -0.55 46.92 21.25
N ILE A 187 0.13 46.27 22.19
CA ILE A 187 -0.27 45.02 22.83
C ILE A 187 -0.33 45.26 24.33
N ASP A 188 -1.50 45.01 24.91
CA ASP A 188 -1.68 45.01 26.36
C ASP A 188 -1.12 43.70 26.95
N THR A 189 0.08 43.77 27.52
CA THR A 189 0.71 42.56 28.09
C THR A 189 0.06 42.16 29.41
N ALA A 190 -0.59 43.08 30.14
CA ALA A 190 -1.30 42.74 31.37
C ALA A 190 -2.50 41.82 31.07
N ALA A 191 -3.22 42.09 29.97
CA ALA A 191 -4.28 41.21 29.49
C ALA A 191 -3.74 39.82 29.07
N LEU A 192 -2.56 39.77 28.44
CA LEU A 192 -1.92 38.50 28.09
C LEU A 192 -1.52 37.68 29.32
N HIS A 193 -0.94 38.31 30.34
CA HIS A 193 -0.60 37.65 31.61
C HIS A 193 -1.85 37.13 32.34
N ALA A 194 -2.91 37.94 32.41
CA ALA A 194 -4.16 37.55 33.04
C ALA A 194 -4.85 36.37 32.32
N ALA A 195 -4.75 36.32 30.99
CA ALA A 195 -5.25 35.21 30.19
C ALA A 195 -4.35 33.97 30.31
N ALA A 196 -3.02 34.12 30.30
CA ALA A 196 -2.07 33.03 30.48
C ALA A 196 -2.25 32.31 31.83
N ALA A 197 -2.60 33.04 32.88
CA ALA A 197 -2.90 32.47 34.20
C ALA A 197 -4.14 31.56 34.24
N GLN A 198 -4.98 31.61 33.19
CA GLN A 198 -6.17 30.75 33.04
C GLN A 198 -5.88 29.50 32.22
N ALA A 199 -4.64 29.29 31.76
CA ALA A 199 -4.25 28.05 31.08
C ALA A 199 -4.41 26.86 32.04
N VAL A 200 -4.94 25.75 31.52
CA VAL A 200 -5.30 24.59 32.33
C VAL A 200 -4.18 23.57 32.25
N GLU A 201 -3.62 23.19 33.40
CA GLU A 201 -2.72 22.05 33.49
C GLU A 201 -3.51 20.77 33.20
N VAL A 202 -3.06 20.00 32.21
CA VAL A 202 -3.76 18.79 31.75
C VAL A 202 -3.59 17.66 32.76
N TRP A 203 -2.43 17.59 33.43
CA TRP A 203 -2.07 16.54 34.38
C TRP A 203 -1.62 17.11 35.73
N PRO A 204 -2.53 17.65 36.54
CA PRO A 204 -2.17 18.25 37.82
C PRO A 204 -1.57 17.21 38.79
N GLY A 205 -0.34 17.46 39.24
CA GLY A 205 0.35 16.63 40.25
C GLY A 205 1.27 15.53 39.70
N LEU A 206 1.47 15.44 38.38
CA LEU A 206 2.57 14.65 37.82
C LEU A 206 3.89 15.44 37.99
N GLU A 207 4.97 14.80 38.41
CA GLU A 207 6.28 15.46 38.34
C GLU A 207 6.72 15.52 36.87
N PRO A 208 7.18 16.69 36.36
CA PRO A 208 7.69 16.76 35.01
C PRO A 208 8.91 15.83 34.87
N PRO A 209 9.04 15.10 33.75
CA PRO A 209 10.16 14.20 33.54
C PRO A 209 11.49 14.95 33.64
N ASP A 210 12.50 14.28 34.21
CA ASP A 210 13.85 14.85 34.37
C ASP A 210 14.38 15.28 32.99
N PRO A 211 14.72 16.56 32.77
CA PRO A 211 15.24 17.03 31.49
C PRO A 211 16.55 16.34 31.04
N ALA A 212 17.18 15.55 31.92
CA ALA A 212 18.35 14.72 31.62
C ALA A 212 18.02 13.42 30.83
N GLU A 213 16.77 12.95 30.82
CA GLU A 213 16.37 11.76 30.05
C GLU A 213 15.74 12.18 28.71
N GLN A 214 16.58 12.46 27.72
CA GLN A 214 16.14 12.66 26.33
C GLN A 214 16.03 11.30 25.60
N PRO A 215 14.88 10.96 24.98
CA PRO A 215 14.85 9.92 23.97
C PRO A 215 15.53 10.41 22.68
N GLY A 216 16.34 9.54 22.08
CA GLY A 216 17.04 9.80 20.83
C GLY A 216 16.08 10.06 19.65
N SER A 217 16.37 11.13 18.92
CA SER A 217 15.93 11.48 17.56
C SER A 217 14.52 11.01 17.12
N PHE A 218 13.56 11.94 17.15
CA PHE A 218 12.41 11.90 16.23
C PHE A 218 12.55 13.03 15.19
N ALA A 219 12.59 12.66 13.92
CA ALA A 219 12.47 13.58 12.80
C ALA A 219 10.99 13.94 12.62
N THR A 220 10.61 15.16 13.00
CA THR A 220 9.23 15.66 12.86
C THR A 220 9.01 16.25 11.47
N ILE A 221 8.23 15.56 10.64
CA ILE A 221 7.68 16.08 9.37
C ILE A 221 6.33 16.75 9.69
N GLN A 222 6.22 18.06 9.50
CA GLN A 222 4.99 18.84 9.72
C GLN A 222 4.24 19.07 8.39
N MET A 223 3.07 18.44 8.22
CA MET A 223 2.08 18.81 7.20
C MET A 223 1.05 19.78 7.78
N SER A 224 0.73 20.82 7.02
CA SER A 224 -0.16 21.94 7.36
C SER A 224 -1.66 21.59 7.25
N GLY A 225 -2.39 21.81 8.35
CA GLY A 225 -3.85 21.88 8.46
C GLY A 225 -4.25 23.01 9.45
N PRO A 226 -5.55 23.27 9.71
CA PRO A 226 -6.05 24.46 10.43
C PRO A 226 -5.56 24.53 11.90
N PRO A 227 -5.62 25.70 12.58
CA PRO A 227 -4.97 25.92 13.87
C PRO A 227 -5.46 24.95 14.95
N GLY A 228 -4.50 24.25 15.57
CA GLY A 228 -4.68 23.13 16.49
C GLY A 228 -5.04 23.56 17.91
N PHE A 229 -6.34 23.77 18.15
CA PHE A 229 -6.89 23.89 19.51
C PHE A 229 -8.13 23.05 19.78
N LEU A 230 -8.51 22.25 18.80
CA LEU A 230 -9.07 20.94 19.03
C LEU A 230 -7.97 20.00 18.54
N ALA A 231 -7.76 18.86 19.20
CA ALA A 231 -6.96 17.80 18.59
C ALA A 231 -7.40 17.73 17.12
N PRO A 232 -6.49 17.96 16.14
CA PRO A 232 -6.89 17.96 14.75
C PRO A 232 -7.69 16.68 14.54
N PRO A 233 -8.88 16.74 13.91
CA PRO A 233 -9.67 15.54 13.72
C PRO A 233 -8.71 14.54 13.10
N LEU A 234 -8.48 13.47 13.87
CA LEU A 234 -7.45 12.47 13.59
C LEU A 234 -7.40 12.27 12.08
N SER A 235 -6.22 12.38 11.48
CA SER A 235 -6.10 12.16 10.04
C SER A 235 -6.73 10.81 9.68
N GLY A 236 -7.16 10.58 8.44
CA GLY A 236 -7.72 9.27 8.08
C GLY A 236 -6.84 8.11 8.55
N HIS A 237 -5.52 8.30 8.44
CA HIS A 237 -4.49 7.40 8.94
C HIS A 237 -4.41 7.33 10.48
N GLN A 238 -4.51 8.45 11.21
CA GLN A 238 -4.48 8.43 12.68
C GLN A 238 -5.77 7.89 13.29
N ARG A 239 -6.93 8.10 12.65
CA ARG A 239 -8.18 7.42 13.02
C ARG A 239 -8.08 5.94 12.75
N ALA A 240 -7.50 5.55 11.62
CA ALA A 240 -7.26 4.16 11.33
C ALA A 240 -6.28 3.56 12.34
N ALA A 241 -5.21 4.24 12.71
CA ALA A 241 -4.22 3.76 13.68
C ALA A 241 -4.81 3.64 15.09
N LEU A 242 -5.49 4.66 15.61
CA LEU A 242 -6.14 4.57 16.93
C LEU A 242 -7.32 3.62 16.95
N ARG A 243 -8.07 3.52 15.84
CA ARG A 243 -9.10 2.50 15.71
C ARG A 243 -8.48 1.12 15.68
N HIS A 244 -7.36 0.92 14.99
CA HIS A 244 -6.62 -0.34 14.96
C HIS A 244 -6.04 -0.68 16.34
N GLU A 245 -5.46 0.28 17.06
CA GLU A 245 -4.96 0.10 18.43
C GLU A 245 -6.10 -0.22 19.41
N GLU A 246 -7.25 0.44 19.27
CA GLU A 246 -8.44 0.16 20.08
C GLU A 246 -9.08 -1.18 19.69
N GLU A 247 -9.14 -1.51 18.40
CA GLU A 247 -9.59 -2.80 17.87
C GLU A 247 -8.67 -3.91 18.38
N GLU A 248 -7.35 -3.73 18.39
CA GLU A 248 -6.37 -4.67 18.97
C GLU A 248 -6.55 -4.84 20.48
N ARG A 249 -6.80 -3.75 21.21
CA ARG A 249 -7.10 -3.79 22.65
C ARG A 249 -8.41 -4.50 22.94
N GLN A 250 -9.44 -4.25 22.13
CA GLN A 250 -10.77 -4.83 22.29
C GLN A 250 -10.90 -6.24 21.71
N ARG A 251 -9.96 -6.65 20.83
CA ARG A 251 -9.96 -7.93 20.12
C ARG A 251 -10.19 -9.10 21.07
N TYR A 252 -9.40 -9.15 22.15
CA TYR A 252 -9.42 -10.22 23.16
C TYR A 252 -10.31 -9.91 24.37
N VAL A 253 -11.20 -8.92 24.29
CA VAL A 253 -12.20 -8.71 25.35
C VAL A 253 -13.21 -9.87 25.30
N PRO A 254 -13.45 -10.58 26.43
CA PRO A 254 -14.40 -11.68 26.47
C PRO A 254 -15.80 -11.24 26.00
N ARG A 255 -16.33 -11.90 24.98
CA ARG A 255 -17.67 -11.69 24.42
C ARG A 255 -18.33 -13.02 24.13
N ALA A 256 -19.61 -13.16 24.48
CA ALA A 256 -20.41 -14.36 24.29
C ALA A 256 -21.03 -14.46 22.87
N ASP A 257 -20.39 -13.84 21.87
CA ASP A 257 -20.84 -13.76 20.48
C ASP A 257 -19.64 -13.79 19.51
N TRP A 258 -19.93 -14.05 18.24
CA TRP A 258 -18.94 -14.01 17.14
C TRP A 258 -18.94 -12.68 16.39
N GLU A 259 -19.58 -11.63 16.92
CA GLU A 259 -19.68 -10.36 16.22
C GLU A 259 -18.32 -9.67 16.16
N GLY A 260 -18.03 -9.11 14.98
CA GLY A 260 -16.80 -8.37 14.72
C GLY A 260 -15.58 -9.25 14.46
N ILE A 261 -15.73 -10.58 14.37
CA ILE A 261 -14.67 -11.47 13.88
C ILE A 261 -14.57 -11.31 12.36
N GLY A 262 -13.44 -10.80 11.88
CA GLY A 262 -13.10 -10.76 10.46
C GLY A 262 -12.67 -12.13 9.92
N SER A 263 -12.56 -12.25 8.60
CA SER A 263 -12.11 -13.50 7.95
C SER A 263 -10.73 -13.95 8.48
N GLU A 264 -9.75 -13.03 8.54
CA GLU A 264 -8.41 -13.37 9.02
C GLU A 264 -8.34 -13.69 10.53
N ASP A 265 -9.34 -13.27 11.31
CA ASP A 265 -9.37 -13.48 12.74
C ASP A 265 -9.63 -14.94 13.12
N TRP A 266 -10.19 -15.75 12.22
CA TRP A 266 -10.38 -17.18 12.43
C TRP A 266 -9.05 -17.97 12.53
N LYS A 267 -7.94 -17.37 12.07
CA LYS A 267 -6.59 -17.91 12.27
C LYS A 267 -6.09 -17.74 13.71
N ASP A 268 -6.62 -16.75 14.42
CA ASP A 268 -6.20 -16.40 15.78
C ASP A 268 -6.85 -17.33 16.81
N THR A 269 -6.18 -18.45 17.09
CA THR A 269 -6.68 -19.45 18.04
C THR A 269 -6.94 -18.88 19.43
N SER A 270 -6.17 -17.89 19.87
CA SER A 270 -6.33 -17.28 21.20
C SER A 270 -7.62 -16.47 21.26
N LEU A 271 -7.92 -15.71 20.19
CA LEU A 271 -9.17 -14.98 20.07
C LEU A 271 -10.37 -15.93 20.08
N ILE A 272 -10.33 -17.00 19.29
CA ILE A 272 -11.40 -18.00 19.25
C ILE A 272 -11.61 -18.64 20.63
N GLN A 273 -10.53 -19.00 21.32
CA GLN A 273 -10.62 -19.57 22.68
C GLN A 273 -11.26 -18.59 23.66
N VAL A 274 -10.87 -17.31 23.64
CA VAL A 274 -11.45 -16.28 24.52
C VAL A 274 -12.96 -16.13 24.28
N ARG A 275 -13.42 -16.21 23.03
CA ARG A 275 -14.85 -16.13 22.70
C ARG A 275 -15.62 -17.35 23.20
N LEU A 276 -15.06 -18.53 23.01
CA LEU A 276 -15.66 -19.77 23.52
C LEU A 276 -15.72 -19.78 25.04
N ASP A 277 -14.64 -19.39 25.71
CA ASP A 277 -14.58 -19.30 27.18
C ASP A 277 -15.55 -18.26 27.75
N ALA A 278 -15.87 -17.23 26.96
CA ALA A 278 -16.89 -16.23 27.27
C ALA A 278 -18.33 -16.69 26.97
N GLY A 279 -18.52 -17.87 26.37
CA GLY A 279 -19.82 -18.47 26.09
C GLY A 279 -20.35 -18.22 24.67
N ALA A 280 -19.49 -17.85 23.71
CA ALA A 280 -19.91 -17.77 22.31
C ALA A 280 -20.38 -19.16 21.81
N PRO A 281 -21.53 -19.25 21.13
CA PRO A 281 -22.10 -20.53 20.74
C PRO A 281 -21.27 -21.20 19.63
N PRO A 282 -20.71 -22.40 19.83
CA PRO A 282 -19.81 -23.04 18.86
C PRO A 282 -20.50 -23.39 17.52
N ASP A 283 -21.83 -23.54 17.53
CA ASP A 283 -22.66 -23.88 16.36
C ASP A 283 -23.44 -22.68 15.80
N ALA A 284 -23.03 -21.46 16.14
CA ALA A 284 -23.65 -20.26 15.58
C ALA A 284 -23.58 -20.30 14.05
N ARG A 285 -24.66 -19.95 13.36
CA ARG A 285 -24.64 -19.76 11.90
C ARG A 285 -24.66 -18.28 11.60
N PHE A 286 -23.78 -17.82 10.72
CA PHE A 286 -23.65 -16.40 10.39
C PHE A 286 -23.21 -16.17 8.94
N GLY A 287 -23.40 -14.94 8.47
CA GLY A 287 -23.14 -14.56 7.07
C GLY A 287 -24.26 -14.97 6.12
N SER A 288 -24.09 -14.66 4.84
CA SER A 288 -25.03 -15.03 3.77
C SER A 288 -24.92 -16.49 3.32
N GLU A 289 -23.94 -17.22 3.84
CA GLU A 289 -23.66 -18.63 3.51
C GLU A 289 -24.12 -19.59 4.63
N GLU A 290 -24.74 -19.09 5.70
CA GLU A 290 -25.08 -19.88 6.90
C GLU A 290 -23.92 -20.70 7.50
N ALA A 291 -22.68 -20.23 7.32
CA ALA A 291 -21.46 -20.87 7.79
C ALA A 291 -21.35 -20.87 9.34
N THR A 292 -20.75 -21.93 9.88
CA THR A 292 -20.43 -22.05 11.33
C THR A 292 -19.00 -21.60 11.63
N PRO A 293 -18.65 -21.31 12.91
CA PRO A 293 -17.26 -21.11 13.32
C PRO A 293 -16.32 -22.21 12.82
N LEU A 294 -16.79 -23.46 12.79
CA LEU A 294 -16.00 -24.60 12.37
C LEU A 294 -15.71 -24.58 10.86
N HIS A 295 -16.66 -24.14 10.02
CA HIS A 295 -16.41 -23.90 8.60
C HIS A 295 -15.29 -22.88 8.40
N ARG A 296 -15.38 -21.72 9.08
CA ARG A 296 -14.39 -20.65 8.96
C ARG A 296 -13.00 -21.07 9.47
N ALA A 297 -12.95 -21.77 10.61
CA ALA A 297 -11.69 -22.30 11.11
C ALA A 297 -11.03 -23.29 10.13
N ALA A 298 -11.82 -24.17 9.51
CA ALA A 298 -11.34 -25.11 8.50
C ALA A 298 -10.94 -24.43 7.18
N GLU A 299 -11.72 -23.45 6.72
CA GLU A 299 -11.45 -22.60 5.56
C GLU A 299 -10.13 -21.84 5.68
N HIS A 300 -9.76 -21.44 6.90
CA HIS A 300 -8.50 -20.76 7.18
C HIS A 300 -7.36 -21.69 7.61
N ALA A 301 -7.54 -23.01 7.55
CA ALA A 301 -6.58 -24.02 8.01
C ALA A 301 -6.08 -23.77 9.44
N ALA A 302 -6.98 -23.30 10.31
CA ALA A 302 -6.69 -22.90 11.68
C ALA A 302 -6.87 -24.08 12.63
N VAL A 303 -5.93 -25.03 12.61
CA VAL A 303 -5.95 -26.28 13.40
C VAL A 303 -6.28 -26.05 14.88
N GLY A 304 -5.71 -24.99 15.48
CA GLY A 304 -5.96 -24.63 16.87
C GLY A 304 -7.41 -24.21 17.13
N ALA A 305 -7.99 -23.40 16.25
CA ALA A 305 -9.39 -22.99 16.32
C ALA A 305 -10.34 -24.18 16.09
N VAL A 306 -10.04 -25.05 15.11
CA VAL A 306 -10.78 -26.31 14.88
C VAL A 306 -10.80 -27.16 16.15
N ALA A 307 -9.63 -27.34 16.77
CA ALA A 307 -9.50 -28.10 18.02
C ALA A 307 -10.31 -27.49 19.17
N ALA A 308 -10.25 -26.17 19.35
CA ALA A 308 -10.97 -25.46 20.40
C ALA A 308 -12.49 -25.57 20.23
N LEU A 309 -12.98 -25.39 19.01
CA LEU A 309 -14.41 -25.48 18.68
C LEU A 309 -14.97 -26.87 18.95
N LEU A 310 -14.29 -27.91 18.47
CA LEU A 310 -14.69 -29.31 18.74
C LEU A 310 -14.65 -29.64 20.23
N ALA A 311 -13.66 -29.14 20.97
CA ALA A 311 -13.56 -29.34 22.43
C ALA A 311 -14.70 -28.65 23.19
N HIS A 312 -15.21 -27.53 22.66
CA HIS A 312 -16.37 -26.82 23.17
C HIS A 312 -17.71 -27.38 22.65
N GLY A 313 -17.69 -28.53 21.97
CA GLY A 313 -18.89 -29.27 21.58
C GLY A 313 -19.51 -28.84 20.26
N ALA A 314 -18.76 -28.18 19.38
CA ALA A 314 -19.21 -27.89 18.02
C ALA A 314 -19.64 -29.18 17.28
N GLU A 315 -20.73 -29.10 16.53
CA GLU A 315 -21.13 -30.11 15.56
C GLU A 315 -20.02 -30.26 14.51
N ALA A 316 -19.60 -31.50 14.25
CA ALA A 316 -18.47 -31.78 13.36
C ALA A 316 -18.83 -31.74 11.87
N ASP A 317 -20.12 -31.88 11.54
CA ASP A 317 -20.62 -32.02 10.16
C ASP A 317 -21.80 -31.09 9.78
N PRO A 318 -21.85 -29.82 10.24
CA PRO A 318 -22.84 -28.89 9.72
C PRO A 318 -22.57 -28.66 8.23
N HIS A 319 -23.63 -28.45 7.44
CA HIS A 319 -23.50 -27.98 6.05
C HIS A 319 -23.85 -26.50 5.99
N ASP A 320 -23.09 -25.73 5.21
CA ASP A 320 -23.43 -24.35 4.84
C ASP A 320 -24.43 -24.29 3.67
N ASP A 321 -24.75 -23.08 3.19
CA ASP A 321 -25.69 -22.87 2.08
C ASP A 321 -25.15 -23.38 0.72
N GLU A 322 -23.83 -23.57 0.59
CA GLU A 322 -23.21 -24.21 -0.58
C GLU A 322 -23.25 -25.74 -0.47
N GLY A 323 -23.72 -26.27 0.66
CA GLY A 323 -23.75 -27.70 0.95
C GLY A 323 -22.38 -28.26 1.35
N HIS A 324 -21.41 -27.40 1.66
CA HIS A 324 -20.07 -27.82 2.09
C HIS A 324 -20.03 -27.98 3.60
N SER A 325 -19.21 -28.92 4.05
CA SER A 325 -18.93 -29.21 5.47
C SER A 325 -17.60 -28.58 5.89
N PRO A 326 -17.30 -28.45 7.19
CA PRO A 326 -15.96 -28.08 7.63
C PRO A 326 -14.87 -29.04 7.11
N LEU A 327 -15.18 -30.33 6.96
CA LEU A 327 -14.25 -31.32 6.42
C LEU A 327 -13.93 -31.06 4.95
N TRP A 328 -14.88 -30.56 4.16
CA TRP A 328 -14.65 -30.15 2.78
C TRP A 328 -13.61 -29.05 2.69
N TYR A 329 -13.76 -27.98 3.48
CA TYR A 329 -12.79 -26.90 3.50
C TYR A 329 -11.40 -27.34 3.98
N ALA A 330 -11.33 -28.21 5.01
CA ALA A 330 -10.07 -28.78 5.46
C ALA A 330 -9.39 -29.63 4.36
N ALA A 331 -10.17 -30.40 3.60
CA ALA A 331 -9.68 -31.18 2.46
C ALA A 331 -9.18 -30.27 1.33
N CYS A 332 -9.91 -29.22 0.96
CA CYS A 332 -9.52 -28.21 -0.03
C CYS A 332 -8.22 -27.48 0.36
N ASN A 333 -7.95 -27.32 1.66
CA ASN A 333 -6.72 -26.73 2.16
C ASN A 333 -5.55 -27.71 2.33
N GLY A 334 -5.79 -29.01 2.20
CA GLY A 334 -4.79 -30.04 2.50
C GLY A 334 -4.36 -30.03 3.98
N ASP A 335 -5.21 -29.56 4.89
CA ASP A 335 -4.90 -29.43 6.31
C ASP A 335 -5.08 -30.78 7.02
N GLU A 336 -4.04 -31.60 6.99
CA GLU A 336 -4.02 -32.95 7.58
C GLU A 336 -4.51 -32.98 9.04
N ASP A 337 -4.11 -32.04 9.87
CA ASP A 337 -4.45 -32.03 11.29
C ASP A 337 -5.92 -31.71 11.51
N SER A 338 -6.47 -30.73 10.79
CA SER A 338 -7.92 -30.45 10.85
C SER A 338 -8.74 -31.60 10.28
N VAL A 339 -8.30 -32.22 9.17
CA VAL A 339 -8.94 -33.42 8.61
C VAL A 339 -9.01 -34.54 9.64
N ARG A 340 -7.89 -34.86 10.30
CA ARG A 340 -7.85 -35.90 11.35
C ARG A 340 -8.81 -35.60 12.50
N ARG A 341 -8.87 -34.34 12.95
CA ARG A 341 -9.73 -33.91 14.07
C ARG A 341 -11.21 -34.00 13.71
N LEU A 342 -11.59 -33.52 12.53
CA LEU A 342 -12.97 -33.55 12.06
C LEU A 342 -13.46 -34.99 11.86
N ILE A 343 -12.65 -35.85 11.23
CA ILE A 343 -12.96 -37.28 11.10
C ILE A 343 -13.09 -37.95 12.48
N ALA A 344 -12.18 -37.65 13.42
CA ALA A 344 -12.26 -38.19 14.78
C ALA A 344 -13.49 -37.69 15.56
N ALA A 345 -13.99 -36.50 15.23
CA ALA A 345 -15.23 -35.93 15.78
C ALA A 345 -16.50 -36.44 15.08
N GLY A 346 -16.37 -37.29 14.05
CA GLY A 346 -17.49 -37.94 13.38
C GLY A 346 -18.02 -37.22 12.14
N ALA A 347 -17.25 -36.31 11.54
CA ALA A 347 -17.60 -35.69 10.27
C ALA A 347 -17.78 -36.74 9.16
N ASP A 348 -18.79 -36.58 8.30
CA ASP A 348 -19.01 -37.49 7.20
C ASP A 348 -17.98 -37.27 6.09
N VAL A 349 -17.35 -38.37 5.70
CA VAL A 349 -16.24 -38.38 4.76
C VAL A 349 -16.75 -38.62 3.33
N TRP A 350 -17.87 -39.32 3.15
CA TRP A 350 -18.20 -39.92 1.85
C TRP A 350 -19.42 -39.34 1.15
N THR A 351 -20.28 -38.59 1.85
CA THR A 351 -21.43 -37.92 1.19
C THR A 351 -20.95 -36.85 0.21
N PRO A 352 -21.38 -36.90 -1.06
CA PRO A 352 -21.07 -35.86 -2.03
C PRO A 352 -21.67 -34.50 -1.63
N GLN A 353 -20.87 -33.45 -1.78
CA GLN A 353 -21.22 -32.07 -1.46
C GLN A 353 -21.22 -31.17 -2.71
N THR A 354 -20.49 -31.55 -3.77
CA THR A 354 -20.56 -30.88 -5.07
C THR A 354 -20.51 -31.92 -6.19
N GLY A 355 -21.60 -32.08 -6.93
CA GLY A 355 -21.74 -33.14 -7.93
C GLY A 355 -21.46 -34.53 -7.31
N LEU A 356 -20.41 -35.20 -7.79
CA LEU A 356 -19.96 -36.50 -7.29
C LEU A 356 -18.86 -36.42 -6.21
N TRP A 357 -18.44 -35.21 -5.83
CA TRP A 357 -17.29 -34.99 -4.96
C TRP A 357 -17.69 -34.87 -3.50
N SER A 358 -17.10 -35.72 -2.68
CA SER A 358 -17.13 -35.68 -1.22
C SER A 358 -15.73 -35.33 -0.68
N PRO A 359 -15.60 -34.90 0.60
CA PRO A 359 -14.29 -34.61 1.18
C PRO A 359 -13.33 -35.80 1.08
N GLY A 360 -13.81 -37.01 1.33
CA GLY A 360 -13.04 -38.24 1.20
C GLY A 360 -12.58 -38.51 -0.24
N ARG A 361 -13.45 -38.26 -1.23
CA ARG A 361 -13.08 -38.41 -2.64
C ARG A 361 -12.00 -37.40 -3.06
N LEU A 362 -12.07 -36.15 -2.58
CA LEU A 362 -11.01 -35.16 -2.79
C LEU A 362 -9.69 -35.64 -2.16
N LEU A 363 -9.72 -36.07 -0.90
CA LEU A 363 -8.53 -36.55 -0.18
C LEU A 363 -7.85 -37.74 -0.88
N LEU A 364 -8.63 -38.66 -1.47
CA LEU A 364 -8.10 -39.79 -2.25
C LEU A 364 -7.26 -39.37 -3.47
N THR A 365 -7.42 -38.14 -3.95
CA THR A 365 -6.66 -37.58 -5.09
C THR A 365 -5.39 -36.86 -4.64
N THR A 366 -5.05 -36.88 -3.35
CA THR A 366 -3.91 -36.15 -2.76
C THR A 366 -3.00 -37.09 -1.98
N SER A 367 -1.90 -36.57 -1.43
CA SER A 367 -1.05 -37.28 -0.47
C SER A 367 -1.77 -37.68 0.83
N LEU A 368 -2.95 -37.10 1.12
CA LEU A 368 -3.76 -37.39 2.29
C LEU A 368 -4.70 -38.59 2.11
N ALA A 369 -4.68 -39.27 0.96
CA ALA A 369 -5.45 -40.50 0.72
C ALA A 369 -5.37 -41.55 1.85
N PRO A 370 -4.21 -41.79 2.50
CA PRO A 370 -4.10 -42.76 3.60
C PRO A 370 -4.98 -42.47 4.82
N LEU A 371 -5.46 -41.22 4.99
CA LEU A 371 -6.36 -40.84 6.08
C LEU A 371 -7.75 -41.45 5.92
N VAL A 372 -8.18 -41.68 4.67
CA VAL A 372 -9.55 -42.05 4.35
C VAL A 372 -9.67 -43.41 3.68
N GLU A 373 -8.64 -43.92 3.02
CA GLU A 373 -8.70 -45.17 2.23
C GLU A 373 -9.15 -46.42 3.03
N ARG A 374 -9.00 -46.38 4.37
CA ARG A 374 -9.33 -47.49 5.28
C ARG A 374 -10.58 -47.24 6.11
N LEU A 375 -11.25 -46.11 5.92
CA LEU A 375 -12.48 -45.78 6.66
C LEU A 375 -13.68 -46.58 6.13
N PRO A 376 -14.71 -46.80 6.96
CA PRO A 376 -15.96 -47.40 6.50
C PRO A 376 -16.56 -46.59 5.36
N GLY A 377 -17.04 -47.26 4.31
CA GLY A 377 -17.59 -46.58 3.12
C GLY A 377 -16.54 -46.10 2.12
N ALA A 378 -15.25 -46.38 2.35
CA ALA A 378 -14.18 -46.01 1.41
C ALA A 378 -14.45 -46.55 0.01
N MET A 379 -14.50 -45.62 -0.96
CA MET A 379 -14.54 -45.96 -2.37
C MET A 379 -13.13 -46.03 -2.96
N GLN A 380 -12.99 -46.77 -4.06
CA GLN A 380 -11.81 -46.71 -4.90
C GLN A 380 -12.08 -45.79 -6.09
N LEU A 381 -11.13 -44.91 -6.40
CA LEU A 381 -11.19 -44.11 -7.61
C LEU A 381 -11.14 -45.05 -8.85
N PRO A 382 -12.07 -44.90 -9.81
CA PRO A 382 -11.98 -45.55 -11.11
C PRO A 382 -10.58 -45.45 -11.72
N ALA A 383 -10.11 -46.53 -12.35
CA ALA A 383 -8.74 -46.58 -12.88
C ALA A 383 -8.44 -45.48 -13.91
N GLU A 384 -9.42 -45.10 -14.73
CA GLU A 384 -9.34 -44.03 -15.71
C GLU A 384 -9.16 -42.66 -15.03
N GLU A 385 -9.96 -42.37 -14.01
CA GLU A 385 -9.88 -41.14 -13.24
C GLU A 385 -8.56 -41.04 -12.46
N ALA A 386 -8.17 -42.12 -11.78
CA ALA A 386 -6.87 -42.18 -11.12
C ALA A 386 -5.71 -41.99 -12.11
N SER A 387 -5.87 -42.43 -13.36
CA SER A 387 -4.90 -42.17 -14.43
C SER A 387 -4.90 -40.71 -14.85
N ALA A 388 -6.07 -40.07 -14.96
CA ALA A 388 -6.18 -38.66 -15.32
C ALA A 388 -5.52 -37.75 -14.27
N PHE A 389 -5.69 -38.03 -12.97
CA PHE A 389 -4.97 -37.32 -11.90
C PHE A 389 -3.46 -37.49 -12.02
N ARG A 390 -2.97 -38.72 -12.25
CA ARG A 390 -1.52 -38.96 -12.44
C ARG A 390 -0.96 -38.24 -13.67
N GLU A 391 -1.73 -38.16 -14.75
CA GLU A 391 -1.33 -37.42 -15.95
C GLU A 391 -1.29 -35.91 -15.69
N ALA A 392 -2.27 -35.37 -14.97
CA ALA A 392 -2.27 -33.98 -14.53
C ALA A 392 -1.08 -33.67 -13.61
N ASP A 393 -0.81 -34.52 -12.62
CA ASP A 393 0.34 -34.39 -11.70
C ASP A 393 1.67 -34.38 -12.43
N ALA A 394 1.85 -35.29 -13.39
CA ALA A 394 3.06 -35.35 -14.21
C ALA A 394 3.25 -34.08 -15.04
N LEU A 395 2.17 -33.49 -15.54
CA LEU A 395 2.23 -32.28 -16.34
C LEU A 395 2.47 -31.03 -15.48
N ILE A 396 1.82 -30.93 -14.32
CA ILE A 396 2.10 -29.90 -13.30
C ILE A 396 3.59 -29.94 -12.91
N THR A 397 4.11 -31.15 -12.65
CA THR A 397 5.53 -31.35 -12.31
C THR A 397 6.47 -30.89 -13.44
N ALA A 398 6.07 -31.04 -14.71
CA ALA A 398 6.88 -30.64 -15.86
C ALA A 398 7.11 -29.12 -15.96
N PHE A 399 6.29 -28.30 -15.30
CA PHE A 399 6.48 -26.84 -15.22
C PHE A 399 7.31 -26.41 -13.99
N GLY A 400 7.68 -27.36 -13.12
CA GLY A 400 8.60 -27.16 -12.00
C GLY A 400 7.99 -26.66 -10.69
N GLU A 401 8.83 -26.58 -9.66
CA GLU A 401 8.43 -26.28 -8.27
C GLU A 401 8.70 -24.82 -7.85
N GLN A 402 9.25 -23.97 -8.73
CA GLN A 402 9.49 -22.55 -8.40
C GLN A 402 8.40 -21.67 -9.00
N GLU A 403 8.08 -20.57 -8.33
CA GLU A 403 7.12 -19.59 -8.81
C GLU A 403 7.55 -19.00 -10.15
N LEU A 404 6.58 -18.92 -11.07
CA LEU A 404 6.72 -18.22 -12.35
C LEU A 404 6.05 -16.86 -12.20
N HIS A 405 6.75 -15.80 -12.61
CA HIS A 405 6.13 -14.48 -12.69
C HIS A 405 5.22 -14.45 -13.93
N THR A 406 3.93 -14.71 -13.72
CA THR A 406 2.95 -14.82 -14.81
C THR A 406 2.11 -13.56 -14.99
N GLU A 407 2.14 -12.60 -14.08
CA GLU A 407 1.31 -11.39 -14.19
C GLU A 407 1.59 -10.60 -15.48
N GLY A 408 0.55 -10.37 -16.28
CA GLY A 408 0.65 -9.65 -17.55
C GLY A 408 1.19 -10.50 -18.70
N LEU A 409 1.51 -11.76 -18.45
CA LEU A 409 2.02 -12.69 -19.45
C LEU A 409 0.86 -13.35 -20.23
N GLY A 410 0.97 -13.33 -21.54
CA GLY A 410 0.17 -14.15 -22.45
C GLY A 410 0.95 -15.36 -22.88
N ILE A 411 0.30 -16.52 -22.87
CA ILE A 411 0.89 -17.80 -23.28
C ILE A 411 -0.07 -18.51 -24.22
N CYS A 412 0.44 -19.18 -25.26
CA CYS A 412 -0.38 -20.06 -26.07
C CYS A 412 0.33 -21.38 -26.35
N PHE A 413 -0.33 -22.48 -26.05
CA PHE A 413 0.12 -23.84 -26.34
C PHE A 413 -0.44 -24.30 -27.68
N VAL A 414 0.40 -24.66 -28.65
CA VAL A 414 -0.01 -25.05 -30.01
C VAL A 414 0.46 -26.45 -30.34
N ARG A 415 -0.49 -27.35 -30.59
CA ARG A 415 -0.20 -28.76 -30.82
C ARG A 415 0.39 -29.03 -32.20
N GLY A 416 1.44 -29.85 -32.28
CA GLY A 416 1.88 -30.53 -33.49
C GLY A 416 2.57 -29.66 -34.56
N LEU A 417 2.69 -28.35 -34.36
CA LEU A 417 3.33 -27.46 -35.32
C LEU A 417 4.82 -27.30 -35.04
N THR A 418 5.60 -27.16 -36.10
CA THR A 418 6.99 -26.67 -36.03
C THR A 418 7.00 -25.14 -35.94
N GLU A 419 8.11 -24.57 -35.43
CA GLU A 419 8.26 -23.11 -35.36
C GLU A 419 8.05 -22.46 -36.73
N ASP A 420 8.67 -22.98 -37.79
CA ASP A 420 8.59 -22.39 -39.14
C ASP A 420 7.17 -22.45 -39.74
N GLU A 421 6.38 -23.48 -39.42
CA GLU A 421 4.97 -23.54 -39.84
C GLU A 421 4.12 -22.55 -39.03
N LEU A 422 4.34 -22.46 -37.72
CA LEU A 422 3.64 -21.52 -36.86
C LEU A 422 3.94 -20.05 -37.25
N ILE A 423 5.21 -19.73 -37.50
CA ILE A 423 5.65 -18.39 -37.94
C ILE A 423 4.97 -18.00 -39.27
N ARG A 424 4.88 -18.94 -40.23
CA ARG A 424 4.18 -18.69 -41.49
C ARG A 424 2.69 -18.41 -41.29
N ARG A 425 2.04 -19.07 -40.31
CA ARG A 425 0.62 -18.81 -39.97
C ARG A 425 0.41 -17.46 -39.29
N LEU A 426 1.40 -17.00 -38.53
CA LEU A 426 1.44 -15.64 -37.97
C LEU A 426 1.73 -14.56 -39.03
N GLY A 427 1.98 -14.95 -40.29
CA GLY A 427 2.14 -14.03 -41.42
C GLY A 427 3.57 -13.51 -41.60
N ALA A 428 4.56 -14.15 -40.99
CA ALA A 428 5.97 -13.76 -41.09
C ALA A 428 6.80 -14.81 -41.88
N ASP A 429 7.96 -14.37 -42.38
CA ASP A 429 8.96 -15.26 -42.98
C ASP A 429 9.87 -15.81 -41.87
N PRO A 430 9.92 -17.15 -41.66
CA PRO A 430 10.82 -17.74 -40.67
C PRO A 430 12.26 -17.27 -40.82
N ALA A 431 12.78 -17.10 -42.03
CA ALA A 431 14.15 -16.67 -42.24
C ALA A 431 14.45 -15.25 -41.68
N GLN A 432 13.42 -14.45 -41.42
CA GLN A 432 13.53 -13.08 -40.91
C GLN A 432 13.24 -12.96 -39.40
N CYS A 433 12.88 -14.06 -38.73
CA CYS A 433 12.59 -14.07 -37.30
C CYS A 433 13.87 -14.35 -36.49
N PRO A 434 14.48 -13.34 -35.82
CA PRO A 434 15.70 -13.55 -35.05
C PRO A 434 15.42 -14.45 -33.84
N ARG A 435 16.44 -15.24 -33.44
CA ARG A 435 16.42 -15.98 -32.19
C ARG A 435 17.22 -15.21 -31.15
N ALA A 436 16.56 -14.76 -30.10
CA ALA A 436 17.16 -14.01 -29.02
C ALA A 436 16.38 -14.26 -27.72
N ASP A 437 17.04 -14.08 -26.57
CA ASP A 437 16.37 -14.00 -25.27
C ASP A 437 15.50 -12.72 -25.17
N GLN A 438 14.83 -12.52 -24.02
CA GLN A 438 13.99 -11.34 -23.79
C GLN A 438 14.81 -10.04 -23.78
N GLU A 439 15.97 -10.00 -23.14
CA GLU A 439 16.82 -8.79 -23.03
C GLU A 439 17.31 -8.29 -24.40
N HIS A 440 17.50 -9.20 -25.35
CA HIS A 440 17.95 -8.93 -26.70
C HIS A 440 16.83 -9.01 -27.75
N ALA A 441 15.57 -8.88 -27.34
CA ALA A 441 14.43 -8.88 -28.25
C ALA A 441 14.49 -7.71 -29.26
N PRO A 442 13.88 -7.83 -30.46
CA PRO A 442 13.95 -6.82 -31.52
C PRO A 442 13.07 -5.58 -31.28
N PHE A 443 12.75 -5.27 -30.01
CA PHE A 443 11.94 -4.14 -29.59
C PHE A 443 12.45 -3.57 -28.27
N ASP A 444 12.09 -2.32 -27.97
CA ASP A 444 12.40 -1.71 -26.68
C ASP A 444 11.47 -2.29 -25.60
N LEU A 445 12.06 -2.97 -24.61
CA LEU A 445 11.33 -3.56 -23.48
C LEU A 445 10.59 -2.51 -22.63
N MET A 446 11.01 -1.24 -22.69
CA MET A 446 10.33 -0.14 -22.01
C MET A 446 9.13 0.41 -22.79
N ASP A 447 8.96 0.02 -24.06
CA ASP A 447 7.81 0.40 -24.89
C ASP A 447 6.77 -0.74 -24.94
N HIS A 448 5.79 -0.66 -24.05
CA HIS A 448 4.67 -1.61 -23.99
C HIS A 448 3.86 -1.70 -25.30
N GLN A 449 3.85 -0.66 -26.15
CA GLN A 449 3.17 -0.75 -27.45
C GLN A 449 4.01 -1.48 -28.49
N ALA A 450 5.34 -1.51 -28.32
CA ALA A 450 6.23 -2.29 -29.15
C ALA A 450 6.16 -3.77 -28.77
N SER A 451 6.12 -4.12 -27.47
CA SER A 451 6.04 -5.52 -27.00
C SER A 451 4.79 -6.24 -27.54
N LEU A 452 3.65 -5.57 -27.59
CA LEU A 452 2.39 -6.11 -28.13
C LEU A 452 2.46 -6.48 -29.62
N ARG A 453 3.48 -5.99 -30.35
CA ARG A 453 3.67 -6.30 -31.77
C ARG A 453 4.46 -7.57 -31.99
N TYR A 454 5.13 -8.10 -30.99
CA TYR A 454 6.01 -9.25 -31.13
C TYR A 454 5.54 -10.44 -30.32
N LEU A 455 5.63 -11.63 -30.91
CA LEU A 455 5.41 -12.90 -30.24
C LEU A 455 6.73 -13.67 -30.18
N GLY A 456 7.05 -14.22 -29.01
CA GLY A 456 8.14 -15.17 -28.85
C GLY A 456 7.65 -16.59 -29.12
N VAL A 457 8.29 -17.31 -30.04
CA VAL A 457 7.94 -18.68 -30.42
C VAL A 457 9.06 -19.65 -30.06
N THR A 458 8.71 -20.69 -29.31
CA THR A 458 9.63 -21.75 -28.87
C THR A 458 9.03 -23.12 -29.17
N SER A 459 9.80 -24.00 -29.80
CA SER A 459 9.40 -25.41 -29.95
C SER A 459 9.49 -26.17 -28.63
N VAL A 460 8.52 -27.04 -28.38
CA VAL A 460 8.51 -27.93 -27.22
C VAL A 460 8.54 -29.39 -27.65
N PRO A 461 9.44 -30.22 -27.08
CA PRO A 461 9.48 -31.65 -27.36
C PRO A 461 8.26 -32.34 -26.76
N GLY A 462 7.78 -33.39 -27.41
CA GLY A 462 6.63 -34.17 -26.95
C GLY A 462 6.12 -35.15 -28.00
N ALA A 463 5.07 -35.90 -27.65
CA ALA A 463 4.38 -36.82 -28.55
C ALA A 463 2.85 -36.65 -28.47
N PRO A 464 2.25 -35.80 -29.34
CA PRO A 464 2.92 -34.94 -30.31
C PRO A 464 3.60 -33.75 -29.62
N GLY A 465 4.73 -33.30 -30.17
CA GLY A 465 5.37 -32.03 -29.78
C GLY A 465 4.56 -30.84 -30.28
N GLY A 466 5.11 -29.64 -30.17
CA GLY A 466 4.45 -28.44 -30.67
C GLY A 466 5.25 -27.18 -30.45
N CYS A 467 4.54 -26.07 -30.28
CA CYS A 467 5.13 -24.78 -29.98
C CYS A 467 4.43 -24.12 -28.80
N VAL A 468 5.18 -23.31 -28.06
CA VAL A 468 4.69 -22.38 -27.06
C VAL A 468 4.94 -20.96 -27.58
N ILE A 469 3.90 -20.14 -27.49
CA ILE A 469 3.96 -18.71 -27.77
C ILE A 469 3.91 -17.98 -26.44
N THR A 470 4.72 -16.92 -26.32
CA THR A 470 4.80 -16.08 -25.13
C THR A 470 4.84 -14.61 -25.51
N GLN A 471 4.24 -13.75 -24.70
CA GLN A 471 4.32 -12.29 -24.84
C GLN A 471 4.01 -11.59 -23.53
N ASP A 472 4.66 -10.48 -23.25
CA ASP A 472 4.23 -9.52 -22.21
C ASP A 472 3.00 -8.74 -22.71
N GLY A 473 1.85 -9.42 -22.72
CA GLY A 473 0.61 -8.94 -23.30
C GLY A 473 -0.38 -10.04 -23.63
N TYR A 474 -1.55 -9.66 -24.12
CA TYR A 474 -2.68 -10.57 -24.31
C TYR A 474 -2.73 -11.25 -25.69
N MET A 475 -1.84 -10.90 -26.63
CA MET A 475 -1.96 -11.39 -28.02
C MET A 475 -1.97 -12.92 -28.18
N PRO A 476 -1.31 -13.72 -27.34
CA PRO A 476 -1.43 -15.17 -27.40
C PRO A 476 -2.84 -15.72 -27.19
N ASP A 477 -3.74 -14.98 -26.52
CA ASP A 477 -5.16 -15.31 -26.35
C ASP A 477 -6.08 -14.55 -27.33
N ASP A 478 -5.54 -13.69 -28.22
CA ASP A 478 -6.35 -12.93 -29.17
C ASP A 478 -7.04 -13.83 -30.21
N ASP A 479 -8.31 -13.54 -30.47
CA ASP A 479 -9.15 -14.28 -31.40
C ASP A 479 -8.52 -14.45 -32.80
N ALA A 480 -7.91 -13.39 -33.35
CA ALA A 480 -7.33 -13.44 -34.70
C ALA A 480 -6.07 -14.31 -34.74
N VAL A 481 -5.24 -14.21 -33.70
CA VAL A 481 -4.03 -15.03 -33.54
C VAL A 481 -4.42 -16.50 -33.38
N LEU A 482 -5.32 -16.82 -32.45
CA LEU A 482 -5.77 -18.20 -32.18
C LEU A 482 -6.39 -18.86 -33.42
N ARG A 483 -7.22 -18.15 -34.17
CA ARG A 483 -7.82 -18.67 -35.42
C ARG A 483 -6.78 -18.92 -36.51
N ALA A 484 -5.71 -18.12 -36.56
CA ALA A 484 -4.65 -18.31 -37.55
C ALA A 484 -3.80 -19.55 -37.24
N ILE A 485 -3.40 -19.72 -35.98
CA ILE A 485 -2.45 -20.76 -35.57
C ILE A 485 -3.11 -22.14 -35.40
N SER A 486 -4.41 -22.21 -35.06
CA SER A 486 -5.10 -23.48 -34.77
C SER A 486 -5.62 -24.25 -36.00
N ARG A 487 -5.45 -23.78 -37.23
CA ARG A 487 -5.97 -24.48 -38.43
C ARG A 487 -5.38 -25.89 -38.60
N GLY A 488 -6.22 -26.94 -38.61
CA GLY A 488 -5.74 -28.33 -38.69
C GLY A 488 -5.09 -28.85 -37.40
N THR A 489 -5.25 -28.16 -36.27
CA THR A 489 -4.72 -28.55 -34.96
C THR A 489 -5.53 -27.91 -33.82
N ALA A 490 -5.01 -27.97 -32.59
CA ALA A 490 -5.55 -27.27 -31.44
C ALA A 490 -4.53 -26.28 -30.87
N ALA A 491 -5.03 -25.16 -30.37
CA ALA A 491 -4.28 -24.17 -29.62
C ALA A 491 -5.06 -23.73 -28.39
N TYR A 492 -4.37 -23.44 -27.29
CA TYR A 492 -4.99 -22.92 -26.08
C TYR A 492 -4.24 -21.66 -25.64
N GLY A 493 -4.90 -20.51 -25.73
CA GLY A 493 -4.40 -19.22 -25.27
C GLY A 493 -4.72 -18.98 -23.81
N ILE A 494 -3.84 -18.29 -23.10
CA ILE A 494 -3.98 -17.87 -21.71
C ILE A 494 -3.52 -16.42 -21.62
N TYR A 495 -4.25 -15.62 -20.84
CA TYR A 495 -3.78 -14.32 -20.39
C TYR A 495 -3.97 -14.17 -18.89
N PHE A 496 -2.86 -14.02 -18.18
CA PHE A 496 -2.82 -13.71 -16.76
C PHE A 496 -3.03 -12.20 -16.58
N ASN A 497 -4.27 -11.77 -16.41
CA ASN A 497 -4.61 -10.35 -16.40
C ASN A 497 -4.18 -9.67 -15.08
N PRO A 498 -3.30 -8.64 -15.12
CA PRO A 498 -2.90 -7.92 -13.91
C PRO A 498 -4.05 -7.20 -13.19
N LYS A 499 -5.18 -6.99 -13.87
CA LYS A 499 -6.38 -6.37 -13.30
C LYS A 499 -7.31 -7.36 -12.60
N GLY A 500 -6.96 -8.65 -12.59
CA GLY A 500 -7.74 -9.73 -11.98
C GLY A 500 -8.24 -10.75 -13.00
N GLY A 501 -8.26 -12.02 -12.56
CA GLY A 501 -8.68 -13.18 -13.35
C GLY A 501 -7.60 -13.74 -14.26
N THR A 502 -7.65 -15.04 -14.53
CA THR A 502 -6.85 -15.67 -15.59
C THR A 502 -7.81 -16.18 -16.64
N PHE A 503 -7.68 -15.70 -17.88
CA PHE A 503 -8.59 -16.06 -18.96
C PHE A 503 -7.90 -17.01 -19.91
N GLY A 504 -8.65 -17.96 -20.46
CA GLY A 504 -8.16 -18.78 -21.55
C GLY A 504 -9.19 -19.08 -22.61
N THR A 505 -8.70 -19.32 -23.81
CA THR A 505 -9.50 -19.60 -25.00
C THR A 505 -8.96 -20.82 -25.72
N LEU A 506 -9.79 -21.85 -25.87
CA LEU A 506 -9.50 -23.03 -26.66
C LEU A 506 -9.91 -22.81 -28.12
N ALA A 507 -8.98 -23.01 -29.04
CA ALA A 507 -9.22 -22.98 -30.48
C ALA A 507 -8.89 -24.32 -31.13
N ARG A 508 -9.75 -24.78 -32.03
CA ARG A 508 -9.56 -26.01 -32.82
C ARG A 508 -9.92 -25.77 -34.27
N ASP A 509 -9.03 -26.17 -35.17
CA ASP A 509 -9.22 -26.08 -36.62
C ASP A 509 -9.56 -24.67 -37.15
N GLY A 510 -9.13 -23.61 -36.45
CA GLY A 510 -9.41 -22.22 -36.80
C GLY A 510 -10.70 -21.66 -36.21
N ASP A 511 -11.41 -22.44 -35.39
CA ASP A 511 -12.61 -22.03 -34.67
C ASP A 511 -12.34 -21.91 -33.16
N LEU A 512 -12.94 -20.89 -32.53
CA LEU A 512 -12.91 -20.72 -31.08
C LEU A 512 -13.99 -21.62 -30.48
N VAL A 513 -13.57 -22.61 -29.68
CA VAL A 513 -14.43 -23.66 -29.13
C VAL A 513 -15.02 -23.23 -27.79
N GLY A 514 -14.24 -22.55 -26.96
CA GLY A 514 -14.65 -22.10 -25.64
C GLY A 514 -13.72 -21.03 -25.09
N ARG A 515 -14.26 -20.18 -24.23
CA ARG A 515 -13.54 -19.19 -23.45
C ARG A 515 -13.99 -19.31 -22.00
N GLU A 516 -13.03 -19.28 -21.09
CA GLU A 516 -13.26 -19.52 -19.66
C GLU A 516 -12.35 -18.65 -18.79
N GLU A 517 -12.77 -18.47 -17.54
CA GLU A 517 -11.91 -17.98 -16.47
C GLU A 517 -11.35 -19.22 -15.75
N ILE A 518 -10.04 -19.38 -15.77
CA ILE A 518 -9.31 -20.53 -15.25
C ILE A 518 -8.93 -20.25 -13.79
N GLY A 519 -8.92 -21.29 -12.96
CA GLY A 519 -8.52 -21.21 -11.55
C GLY A 519 -9.67 -20.92 -10.60
N LEU A 520 -10.90 -20.90 -11.09
CA LEU A 520 -12.10 -20.90 -10.25
C LEU A 520 -12.33 -22.31 -9.69
N SER A 521 -12.94 -22.37 -8.49
CA SER A 521 -13.33 -23.65 -7.91
C SER A 521 -14.35 -24.34 -8.82
N PRO A 522 -14.18 -25.65 -9.08
CA PRO A 522 -15.00 -26.37 -10.04
C PRO A 522 -16.43 -26.57 -9.57
N ASP A 523 -17.36 -26.48 -10.51
CA ASP A 523 -18.77 -26.81 -10.34
C ASP A 523 -19.17 -28.12 -11.07
N GLU A 524 -20.42 -28.56 -10.92
CA GLU A 524 -20.92 -29.80 -11.54
C GLU A 524 -20.97 -29.75 -13.08
N SER A 525 -21.12 -28.56 -13.65
CA SER A 525 -21.15 -28.31 -15.09
C SER A 525 -19.76 -28.21 -15.73
N ASP A 526 -18.71 -28.05 -14.92
CA ASP A 526 -17.34 -27.93 -15.41
C ASP A 526 -16.80 -29.24 -16.01
N PRO A 527 -15.86 -29.15 -16.97
CA PRO A 527 -15.17 -30.33 -17.48
C PRO A 527 -14.45 -31.10 -16.37
N PRO A 528 -14.41 -32.45 -16.42
CA PRO A 528 -13.68 -33.26 -15.43
C PRO A 528 -12.22 -32.85 -15.23
N ALA A 529 -11.60 -32.26 -16.25
CA ALA A 529 -10.25 -31.73 -16.20
C ALA A 529 -10.05 -30.69 -15.08
N TYR A 530 -11.03 -29.83 -14.79
CA TYR A 530 -10.89 -28.85 -13.70
C TYR A 530 -10.66 -29.52 -12.34
N TRP A 531 -11.28 -30.68 -12.12
CA TRP A 531 -11.06 -31.50 -10.93
C TRP A 531 -9.68 -32.16 -10.93
N HIS A 532 -9.23 -32.66 -12.09
CA HIS A 532 -7.93 -33.32 -12.24
C HIS A 532 -6.74 -32.38 -11.99
N PHE A 533 -6.85 -31.12 -12.42
CA PHE A 533 -5.84 -30.07 -12.17
C PHE A 533 -6.00 -29.37 -10.82
N ARG A 534 -6.96 -29.83 -10.00
CA ARG A 534 -7.17 -29.42 -8.60
C ARG A 534 -7.41 -27.92 -8.39
N PHE A 535 -8.19 -27.28 -9.27
CA PHE A 535 -8.65 -25.89 -9.03
C PHE A 535 -9.59 -25.75 -7.81
N TRP A 536 -10.01 -26.86 -7.19
CA TRP A 536 -10.70 -26.88 -5.90
C TRP A 536 -9.75 -26.69 -4.70
N GLN A 537 -8.43 -26.86 -4.87
CA GLN A 537 -7.46 -26.64 -3.80
C GLN A 537 -7.26 -25.15 -3.56
N ARG A 538 -7.62 -24.69 -2.36
CA ARG A 538 -7.63 -23.25 -2.00
C ARG A 538 -6.27 -22.75 -1.56
N ARG A 539 -5.52 -23.58 -0.83
CA ARG A 539 -4.13 -23.29 -0.47
C ARG A 539 -3.24 -23.70 -1.65
N HIS A 540 -2.29 -22.86 -2.03
CA HIS A 540 -1.33 -23.13 -3.12
C HIS A 540 -0.61 -24.48 -2.87
N ALA A 541 -1.18 -25.55 -3.44
CA ALA A 541 -0.55 -26.87 -3.48
C ALA A 541 0.59 -26.88 -4.51
N PHE A 542 0.53 -25.96 -5.47
CA PHE A 542 1.49 -25.77 -6.55
C PHE A 542 1.93 -24.30 -6.58
N PRO A 543 3.12 -24.00 -7.16
CA PRO A 543 3.52 -22.64 -7.42
C PRO A 543 2.48 -21.91 -8.29
N TYR A 544 2.34 -20.60 -8.07
CA TYR A 544 1.29 -19.81 -8.71
C TYR A 544 1.27 -19.98 -10.24
N GLY A 545 0.10 -20.36 -10.77
CA GLY A 545 -0.17 -20.50 -12.21
C GLY A 545 0.31 -21.80 -12.86
N VAL A 546 1.02 -22.69 -12.16
CA VAL A 546 1.55 -23.93 -12.74
C VAL A 546 0.45 -24.91 -13.15
N ASP A 547 -0.57 -25.07 -12.31
CA ASP A 547 -1.78 -25.84 -12.58
C ASP A 547 -2.57 -25.31 -13.78
N VAL A 548 -2.68 -23.98 -13.90
CA VAL A 548 -3.30 -23.30 -15.05
C VAL A 548 -2.54 -23.59 -16.34
N LEU A 549 -1.21 -23.49 -16.32
CA LEU A 549 -0.35 -23.78 -17.46
C LEU A 549 -0.45 -25.25 -17.89
N ALA A 550 -0.44 -26.16 -16.91
CA ALA A 550 -0.59 -27.59 -17.15
C ALA A 550 -1.96 -27.92 -17.73
N TYR A 551 -3.03 -27.33 -17.18
CA TYR A 551 -4.39 -27.47 -17.70
C TYR A 551 -4.48 -27.03 -19.16
N ALA A 552 -4.00 -25.82 -19.47
CA ALA A 552 -4.01 -25.28 -20.83
C ALA A 552 -3.18 -26.11 -21.82
N CYS A 553 -2.02 -26.60 -21.38
CA CYS A 553 -1.18 -27.51 -22.17
C CYS A 553 -1.94 -28.81 -22.50
N ALA A 554 -2.61 -29.41 -21.52
CA ALA A 554 -3.43 -30.60 -21.72
C ALA A 554 -4.66 -30.32 -22.59
N ALA A 555 -5.31 -29.17 -22.44
CA ALA A 555 -6.48 -28.75 -23.22
C ALA A 555 -6.14 -28.53 -24.71
N ALA A 556 -4.93 -28.01 -24.99
CA ALA A 556 -4.36 -27.96 -26.34
C ALA A 556 -4.01 -29.36 -26.89
N GLY A 557 -3.97 -30.39 -26.04
CA GLY A 557 -3.57 -31.74 -26.41
C GLY A 557 -2.05 -31.92 -26.55
N LEU A 558 -1.28 -31.12 -25.82
CA LEU A 558 0.17 -31.24 -25.70
C LEU A 558 0.53 -32.02 -24.42
N ARG A 559 1.65 -32.75 -24.50
CA ARG A 559 2.29 -33.42 -23.36
C ARG A 559 3.76 -33.07 -23.41
N ILE A 560 4.15 -32.12 -22.56
CA ILE A 560 5.52 -31.63 -22.48
C ILE A 560 6.20 -32.21 -21.25
N SER A 561 7.47 -32.56 -21.39
CA SER A 561 8.30 -33.07 -20.27
C SER A 561 9.14 -31.98 -19.61
N ASP A 562 9.30 -30.83 -20.28
CA ASP A 562 10.04 -29.66 -19.79
C ASP A 562 9.28 -28.39 -20.17
N GLY A 563 8.22 -28.11 -19.43
CA GLY A 563 7.37 -26.95 -19.66
C GLY A 563 8.00 -25.65 -19.19
N ARG A 564 8.95 -25.75 -18.28
CA ARG A 564 9.59 -24.58 -17.69
C ARG A 564 10.54 -23.88 -18.64
N GLU A 565 11.40 -24.64 -19.32
CA GLU A 565 12.29 -24.06 -20.34
C GLU A 565 11.50 -23.33 -21.44
N ALA A 566 10.29 -23.79 -21.74
CA ALA A 566 9.43 -23.16 -22.74
C ALA A 566 8.94 -21.75 -22.34
N LEU A 567 8.92 -21.47 -21.03
CA LEU A 567 8.41 -20.22 -20.46
C LEU A 567 9.53 -19.28 -19.99
N ASP A 568 10.72 -19.80 -19.71
CA ASP A 568 11.87 -19.04 -19.22
C ASP A 568 12.31 -17.94 -20.20
N HIS A 569 12.21 -16.67 -19.78
CA HIS A 569 12.55 -15.47 -20.56
C HIS A 569 14.03 -15.41 -20.96
N ASP A 570 14.90 -16.10 -20.21
CA ASP A 570 16.33 -16.16 -20.52
C ASP A 570 16.62 -17.11 -21.69
N ILE A 571 15.65 -17.95 -22.07
CA ILE A 571 15.82 -18.92 -23.16
C ILE A 571 15.51 -18.25 -24.51
N PRO A 572 16.47 -18.30 -25.46
CA PRO A 572 16.30 -17.67 -26.76
C PRO A 572 15.15 -18.25 -27.58
N ARG A 573 14.23 -17.37 -27.98
CA ARG A 573 13.02 -17.68 -28.75
C ARG A 573 13.00 -16.95 -30.10
N ARG A 574 12.21 -17.45 -31.05
CA ARG A 574 12.05 -16.80 -32.36
C ARG A 574 11.07 -15.66 -32.23
N TRP A 575 11.53 -14.43 -32.46
CA TRP A 575 10.69 -13.25 -32.37
C TRP A 575 9.95 -12.99 -33.68
N VAL A 576 8.64 -12.89 -33.61
CA VAL A 576 7.73 -12.75 -34.76
C VAL A 576 6.99 -11.42 -34.64
N GLU A 577 7.23 -10.48 -35.56
CA GLU A 577 6.41 -9.27 -35.64
C GLU A 577 5.03 -9.61 -36.25
N LEU A 578 3.97 -9.29 -35.53
CA LEU A 578 2.60 -9.48 -35.97
C LEU A 578 2.23 -8.46 -37.06
N PRO A 579 1.65 -8.90 -38.19
CA PRO A 579 1.16 -7.99 -39.21
C PRO A 579 -0.08 -7.22 -38.69
N PRO A 580 -0.41 -6.03 -39.27
CA PRO A 580 -1.60 -5.27 -38.89
C PRO A 580 -2.91 -6.07 -38.92
N SER A 581 -3.03 -7.09 -39.77
CA SER A 581 -4.23 -7.93 -39.85
C SER A 581 -4.49 -8.79 -38.62
N LEU A 582 -3.47 -9.02 -37.80
CA LEU A 582 -3.53 -9.80 -36.55
C LEU A 582 -3.39 -8.92 -35.31
N ARG A 583 -3.30 -7.59 -35.46
CA ARG A 583 -3.25 -6.62 -34.36
C ARG A 583 -4.58 -5.87 -34.35
N ARG A 584 -5.47 -6.16 -33.39
CA ARG A 584 -6.74 -5.43 -33.23
C ARG A 584 -6.59 -4.20 -32.37
#